data_AF-A0A7W6HTA7-F1
#
_entry.id   AF-A0A7W6HTA7-F1
#
_cell.length_a   1.000
_cell.length_b   1.000
_cell.length_c   1.000
_cell.angle_alpha   90.00
_cell.angle_beta   90.00
_cell.angle_gamma   90.00
#
_symmetry.space_group_name_H-M   'P 1'
#
loop_
_entity.id
_entity.type
_entity.pdbx_description
1 polymer ?
#
loop_
_entity_poly.entity_id
_entity_poly.type
_entity_poly.pdbx_seq_one_letter_code
_entity_poly.pdbx_strand_id
1 'polypeptide(L)'
;MNQPINDRPLRIIQPRRENTPFRLDDYDIHRFDVKDRETHKRFYPYFKNRGIDIFTQRAFADHFFLATRHRSDGLAYANLAFPLVLPKEPNKIAGLEERGRPKMDGSGSYKGKAEGSNSSEGLWIANFSGEPLQKAGGVAWFESAYDAMAFYQIHRNGFRDNPDLSKKSVFVSTGGTPTDMQIRGMLSVTPDINHYLCFDNDSAGREFVKKFQAIAESMHINSDRIKVFPLMPCYKDWNDALLGKTSEEYLDSIKDAIIPLGAPLGTTGYATDKEEEHRQPNIHR
;
A
#
# COMPACT_ATOMS: atom_id res chain seq x y z
N MET A 1 -46.75 -24.06 28.10
CA MET A 1 -45.93 -23.82 29.31
C MET A 1 -44.62 -23.22 28.84
N ASN A 2 -44.44 -21.92 29.03
CA ASN A 2 -43.21 -21.19 28.64
C ASN A 2 -42.19 -21.30 29.77
N GLN A 3 -41.00 -21.83 29.48
CA GLN A 3 -39.84 -21.62 30.35
C GLN A 3 -38.95 -20.53 29.73
N PRO A 4 -38.56 -19.49 30.48
CA PRO A 4 -37.65 -18.46 29.97
C PRO A 4 -36.23 -19.00 29.88
N ILE A 5 -35.57 -18.66 28.77
CA ILE A 5 -34.13 -18.86 28.55
C ILE A 5 -33.38 -17.93 29.50
N ASN A 6 -32.54 -18.49 30.36
CA ASN A 6 -31.62 -17.70 31.19
C ASN A 6 -30.49 -17.16 30.31
N ASP A 7 -30.55 -15.88 29.97
CA ASP A 7 -29.42 -15.14 29.42
C ASP A 7 -28.29 -15.06 30.45
N ARG A 8 -27.27 -15.91 30.29
CA ARG A 8 -25.99 -15.72 30.95
C ARG A 8 -25.17 -14.73 30.12
N PRO A 9 -24.78 -13.55 30.65
CA PRO A 9 -23.91 -12.67 29.92
C PRO A 9 -22.56 -13.36 29.69
N LEU A 10 -22.21 -13.58 28.42
CA LEU A 10 -20.87 -13.98 28.00
C LEU A 10 -19.92 -12.87 28.47
N ARG A 11 -19.22 -13.10 29.58
CA ARG A 11 -18.06 -12.29 29.97
C ARG A 11 -17.02 -12.47 28.87
N ILE A 12 -16.99 -11.53 27.92
CA ILE A 12 -15.87 -11.36 27.00
C ILE A 12 -14.69 -10.91 27.87
N ILE A 13 -13.92 -11.87 28.36
CA ILE A 13 -12.60 -11.60 28.91
C ILE A 13 -11.77 -11.16 27.70
N GLN A 14 -11.64 -9.85 27.50
CA GLN A 14 -10.64 -9.34 26.58
C GLN A 14 -9.28 -9.83 27.09
N PRO A 15 -8.50 -10.59 26.30
CA PRO A 15 -7.16 -10.96 26.71
C PRO A 15 -6.40 -9.68 27.00
N ARG A 16 -5.76 -9.62 28.17
CA ARG A 16 -4.85 -8.54 28.53
C ARG A 16 -3.76 -8.51 27.46
N ARG A 17 -3.82 -7.56 26.52
CA ARG A 17 -2.72 -7.33 25.57
C ARG A 17 -1.56 -6.81 26.40
N GLU A 18 -0.66 -7.70 26.77
CA GLU A 18 0.67 -7.28 27.19
C GLU A 18 1.27 -6.56 25.98
N ASN A 19 1.47 -5.24 26.10
CA ASN A 19 2.07 -4.41 25.06
C ASN A 19 3.57 -4.70 25.00
N THR A 20 3.93 -5.91 24.55
CA THR A 20 5.32 -6.26 24.32
C THR A 20 5.83 -5.41 23.15
N PRO A 21 6.86 -4.58 23.34
CA PRO A 21 7.42 -3.78 22.26
C PRO A 21 8.01 -4.68 21.18
N PHE A 22 7.96 -4.25 19.92
CA PHE A 22 8.62 -4.97 18.83
C PHE A 22 10.13 -5.12 19.10
N ARG A 23 10.66 -6.32 18.86
CA ARG A 23 12.08 -6.63 18.92
C ARG A 23 12.47 -7.42 17.68
N LEU A 24 13.42 -6.89 16.91
CA LEU A 24 13.91 -7.59 15.72
C LEU A 24 14.66 -8.89 16.08
N ASP A 25 15.31 -8.92 17.24
CA ASP A 25 16.07 -10.07 17.75
C ASP A 25 15.20 -11.30 18.04
N ASP A 26 13.87 -11.15 18.08
CA ASP A 26 12.93 -12.25 18.22
C ASP A 26 12.76 -13.06 16.92
N TYR A 27 13.46 -12.67 15.84
CA TYR A 27 13.33 -13.22 14.50
C TYR A 27 14.68 -13.67 13.92
N ASP A 28 14.69 -14.85 13.29
CA ASP A 28 15.80 -15.25 12.42
C ASP A 28 15.70 -14.53 11.07
N ILE A 29 16.68 -13.66 10.80
CA ILE A 29 16.70 -12.84 9.59
C ILE A 29 17.52 -13.52 8.49
N HIS A 30 16.87 -13.71 7.34
CA HIS A 30 17.54 -14.18 6.13
C HIS A 30 17.44 -13.09 5.07
N ARG A 31 18.59 -12.53 4.68
CA ARG A 31 18.68 -11.45 3.70
C ARG A 31 18.70 -12.00 2.27
N PHE A 32 18.25 -11.18 1.33
CA PHE A 32 18.33 -11.46 -0.09
C PHE A 32 19.71 -11.07 -0.60
N ASP A 33 20.51 -12.04 -1.06
CA ASP A 33 21.81 -11.75 -1.69
C ASP A 33 21.65 -11.76 -3.21
N VAL A 34 21.88 -10.61 -3.82
CA VAL A 34 21.72 -10.40 -5.28
C VAL A 34 22.59 -11.31 -6.15
N LYS A 35 23.67 -11.88 -5.58
CA LYS A 35 24.61 -12.78 -6.24
C LYS A 35 24.36 -14.26 -5.92
N ASP A 36 23.58 -14.58 -4.88
CA ASP A 36 23.36 -15.96 -4.44
C ASP A 36 22.01 -16.53 -4.95
N ARG A 37 22.11 -17.52 -5.84
CA ARG A 37 20.97 -18.23 -6.41
C ARG A 37 20.17 -19.01 -5.35
N GLU A 38 20.79 -19.50 -4.28
CA GLU A 38 20.07 -20.22 -3.23
C GLU A 38 19.19 -19.27 -2.41
N THR A 39 19.65 -18.04 -2.13
CA THR A 39 18.75 -17.03 -1.55
C THR A 39 17.59 -16.74 -2.50
N HIS A 40 17.84 -16.52 -3.80
CA HIS A 40 16.77 -16.26 -4.77
C HIS A 40 15.68 -17.35 -4.76
N LYS A 41 16.06 -18.63 -4.70
CA LYS A 41 15.11 -19.76 -4.60
C LYS A 41 14.25 -19.69 -3.35
N ARG A 42 14.83 -19.27 -2.21
CA ARG A 42 14.11 -19.17 -0.93
C ARG A 42 13.05 -18.06 -0.93
N PHE A 43 13.32 -16.96 -1.63
CA PHE A 43 12.40 -15.83 -1.76
C PHE A 43 11.35 -16.01 -2.88
N TYR A 44 11.64 -16.85 -3.87
CA TYR A 44 10.77 -17.08 -5.03
C TYR A 44 9.28 -17.31 -4.71
N PRO A 45 8.90 -18.14 -3.70
CA PRO A 45 7.48 -18.39 -3.39
C PRO A 45 6.69 -17.14 -2.97
N TYR A 46 7.36 -16.11 -2.45
CA TYR A 46 6.71 -14.88 -1.99
C TYR A 46 6.41 -13.92 -3.16
N PHE A 47 7.26 -13.95 -4.20
CA PHE A 47 7.16 -13.03 -5.34
C PHE A 47 6.46 -13.62 -6.57
N LYS A 48 6.50 -14.95 -6.78
CA LYS A 48 5.99 -15.61 -8.00
C LYS A 48 4.56 -15.18 -8.34
N ASN A 49 3.63 -15.31 -7.38
CA ASN A 49 2.21 -15.02 -7.60
C ASN A 49 1.91 -13.52 -7.66
N ARG A 50 2.90 -12.68 -7.35
CA ARG A 50 2.85 -11.22 -7.44
C ARG A 50 3.38 -10.69 -8.76
N GLY A 51 3.96 -11.54 -9.61
CA GLY A 51 4.57 -11.12 -10.88
C GLY A 51 5.85 -10.29 -10.72
N ILE A 52 6.36 -10.14 -9.49
CA ILE A 52 7.57 -9.35 -9.20
C ILE A 52 8.79 -10.16 -9.63
N ASP A 53 9.47 -9.67 -10.66
CA ASP A 53 10.60 -10.38 -11.26
C ASP A 53 11.89 -10.22 -10.45
N ILE A 54 12.93 -10.96 -10.87
CA ILE A 54 14.23 -10.96 -10.19
C ILE A 54 14.94 -9.60 -10.25
N PHE A 55 14.68 -8.79 -11.26
CA PHE A 55 15.33 -7.47 -11.40
C PHE A 55 14.73 -6.47 -10.41
N THR A 56 13.42 -6.50 -10.19
CA THR A 56 12.78 -5.72 -9.11
C THR A 56 13.27 -6.22 -7.75
N GLN A 57 13.29 -7.53 -7.53
CA GLN A 57 13.78 -8.09 -6.26
C GLN A 57 15.21 -7.61 -5.96
N ARG A 58 16.09 -7.60 -6.97
CA ARG A 58 17.46 -7.07 -6.83
C ARG A 58 17.51 -5.58 -6.54
N ALA A 59 16.67 -4.78 -7.19
CA ALA A 59 16.62 -3.34 -6.95
C ALA A 59 16.20 -3.00 -5.50
N PHE A 60 15.38 -3.84 -4.88
CA PHE A 60 14.90 -3.66 -3.51
C PHE A 60 15.59 -4.57 -2.48
N ALA A 61 16.73 -5.19 -2.83
CA ALA A 61 17.36 -6.23 -1.99
C ALA A 61 17.65 -5.80 -0.55
N ASP A 62 17.98 -4.52 -0.35
CA ASP A 62 18.26 -3.95 0.99
C ASP A 62 17.00 -3.55 1.76
N HIS A 63 15.83 -3.62 1.13
CA HIS A 63 14.56 -3.13 1.65
C HIS A 63 13.56 -4.22 2.01
N PHE A 64 13.94 -5.50 1.94
CA PHE A 64 13.14 -6.61 2.46
C PHE A 64 14.03 -7.75 2.94
N PHE A 65 13.49 -8.65 3.75
CA PHE A 65 14.15 -9.89 4.17
C PHE A 65 13.11 -10.95 4.53
N LEU A 66 13.52 -12.21 4.70
CA LEU A 66 12.67 -13.18 5.38
C LEU A 66 12.90 -13.10 6.88
N ALA A 67 11.81 -12.93 7.63
CA ALA A 67 11.81 -12.97 9.09
C ALA A 67 11.10 -14.26 9.54
N THR A 68 11.78 -15.07 10.33
CA THR A 68 11.21 -16.30 10.89
C THR A 68 11.06 -16.15 12.40
N ARG A 69 9.84 -16.27 12.91
CA ARG A 69 9.57 -16.26 14.35
C ARG A 69 9.26 -17.68 14.84
N HIS A 70 9.90 -18.07 15.93
CA HIS A 70 9.65 -19.33 16.62
C HIS A 70 8.61 -19.11 17.71
N ARG A 71 7.63 -20.01 17.78
CA ARG A 71 6.58 -19.98 18.78
C ARG A 71 6.88 -20.96 19.91
N SER A 72 6.24 -20.73 21.05
CA SER A 72 6.34 -21.60 22.22
C SER A 72 5.82 -23.03 21.96
N ASP A 73 4.97 -23.22 20.96
CA ASP A 73 4.44 -24.52 20.51
C ASP A 73 5.42 -25.27 19.57
N GLY A 74 6.61 -24.73 19.33
CA GLY A 74 7.64 -25.32 18.47
C GLY A 74 7.42 -25.06 16.98
N LEU A 75 6.35 -24.37 16.58
CA LEU A 75 6.12 -23.97 15.19
C LEU A 75 6.92 -22.72 14.84
N ALA A 76 7.39 -22.66 13.59
CA ALA A 76 8.08 -21.50 13.05
C ALA A 76 7.39 -21.03 11.76
N TYR A 77 7.19 -19.72 11.63
CA TYR A 77 6.59 -19.11 10.45
C TYR A 77 7.54 -18.11 9.83
N ALA A 78 7.87 -18.32 8.56
CA ALA A 78 8.71 -17.43 7.77
C ALA A 78 7.85 -16.52 6.88
N ASN A 79 7.93 -15.22 7.11
CA ASN A 79 7.28 -14.19 6.30
C ASN A 79 8.30 -13.42 5.49
N LEU A 80 7.93 -12.99 4.28
CA LEU A 80 8.59 -11.86 3.65
C LEU A 80 8.23 -10.62 4.46
N ALA A 81 9.24 -9.93 4.96
CA ALA A 81 9.12 -8.81 5.86
C ALA A 81 9.68 -7.55 5.20
N PHE A 82 8.92 -6.47 5.36
CA PHE A 82 9.26 -5.12 4.94
C PHE A 82 9.44 -4.28 6.21
N PRO A 83 10.67 -3.85 6.54
CA PRO A 83 10.96 -3.18 7.80
C PRO A 83 10.26 -1.82 7.89
N LEU A 84 9.49 -1.62 8.96
CA LEU A 84 8.87 -0.34 9.28
C LEU A 84 9.85 0.49 10.10
N VAL A 85 10.09 1.73 9.68
CA VAL A 85 11.00 2.68 10.34
C VAL A 85 10.27 4.01 10.55
N LEU A 86 10.80 4.86 11.43
CA LEU A 86 10.30 6.23 11.59
C LEU A 86 11.06 7.15 10.63
N PRO A 87 10.41 8.09 9.92
CA PRO A 87 11.11 9.01 9.02
C PRO A 87 12.26 9.81 9.67
N LYS A 88 12.14 10.13 10.96
CA LYS A 88 13.19 10.81 11.74
C LYS A 88 14.31 9.89 12.24
N GLU A 89 14.04 8.59 12.31
CA GLU A 89 14.99 7.56 12.76
C GLU A 89 15.01 6.40 11.75
N PRO A 90 15.42 6.64 10.48
CA PRO A 90 15.28 5.65 9.41
C PRO A 90 16.15 4.41 9.61
N ASN A 91 17.14 4.47 10.51
CA ASN A 91 18.03 3.36 10.84
C ASN A 91 17.48 2.44 11.93
N LYS A 92 16.33 2.76 12.53
CA LYS A 92 15.73 2.00 13.62
C LYS A 92 14.44 1.33 13.15
N ILE A 93 14.47 0.01 13.09
CA ILE A 93 13.30 -0.80 12.75
C ILE A 93 12.35 -0.81 13.94
N ALA A 94 11.14 -0.28 13.73
CA ALA A 94 10.07 -0.15 14.71
C ALA A 94 8.94 -1.18 14.51
N GLY A 95 9.06 -2.06 13.51
CA GLY A 95 8.09 -3.10 13.21
C GLY A 95 8.35 -3.74 11.85
N LEU A 96 7.49 -4.67 11.45
CA LEU A 96 7.55 -5.31 10.12
C LEU A 96 6.15 -5.32 9.50
N GLU A 97 6.01 -4.90 8.24
CA GLU A 97 4.91 -5.37 7.39
C GLU A 97 5.26 -6.79 6.93
N GLU A 98 4.35 -7.75 7.14
CA GLU A 98 4.61 -9.17 6.90
C GLU A 98 3.69 -9.74 5.82
N ARG A 99 4.28 -10.57 4.95
CA ARG A 99 3.62 -11.30 3.88
C ARG A 99 4.02 -12.77 3.92
N GLY A 100 3.06 -13.62 4.24
CA GLY A 100 3.27 -15.07 4.25
C GLY A 100 3.31 -15.67 2.86
N ARG A 101 3.63 -16.96 2.80
CA ARG A 101 3.54 -17.74 1.57
C ARG A 101 2.07 -17.90 1.16
N PRO A 102 1.75 -17.88 -0.14
CA PRO A 102 0.48 -18.36 -0.63
C PRO A 102 0.24 -19.80 -0.17
N LYS A 103 -0.95 -20.08 0.36
CA LYS A 103 -1.37 -21.43 0.75
C LYS A 103 -1.68 -22.27 -0.49
N MET A 104 -1.40 -23.57 -0.42
CA MET A 104 -1.65 -24.50 -1.53
C MET A 104 -3.14 -24.68 -1.85
N ASP A 105 -4.01 -24.47 -0.86
CA ASP A 105 -5.47 -24.58 -0.99
C ASP A 105 -6.13 -23.35 -1.66
N GLY A 106 -5.34 -22.36 -2.08
CA GLY A 106 -5.84 -21.15 -2.73
C GLY A 106 -6.51 -20.14 -1.79
N SER A 107 -6.57 -20.39 -0.47
CA SER A 107 -7.18 -19.48 0.52
C SER A 107 -6.37 -18.21 0.83
N GLY A 108 -5.48 -17.82 -0.09
CA GLY A 108 -4.64 -16.64 -0.01
C GLY A 108 -3.33 -16.84 0.76
N SER A 109 -2.74 -15.73 1.20
CA SER A 109 -1.50 -15.66 1.96
C SER A 109 -1.70 -14.81 3.19
N TYR A 110 -1.00 -15.09 4.29
CA TYR A 110 -0.97 -14.19 5.45
C TYR A 110 -0.52 -12.78 5.02
N LYS A 111 -1.24 -11.75 5.49
CA LYS A 111 -0.90 -10.33 5.39
C LYS A 111 -1.11 -9.73 6.78
N GLY A 112 -0.10 -9.04 7.31
CA GLY A 112 -0.21 -8.44 8.62
C GLY A 112 0.98 -7.56 8.97
N LYS A 113 1.10 -7.27 10.25
CA LYS A 113 2.28 -6.64 10.83
C LYS A 113 2.77 -7.51 11.98
N ALA A 114 4.08 -7.54 12.17
CA ALA A 114 4.70 -8.26 13.28
C ALA A 114 4.15 -7.76 14.62
N GLU A 115 4.07 -8.66 15.61
CA GLU A 115 3.62 -8.31 16.96
C GLU A 115 4.48 -7.19 17.56
N GLY A 116 3.83 -6.26 18.27
CA GLY A 116 4.50 -5.11 18.87
C GLY A 116 4.93 -4.02 17.88
N SER A 117 4.71 -4.20 16.56
CA SER A 117 5.08 -3.19 15.54
C SER A 117 4.40 -1.86 15.82
N ASN A 118 5.16 -0.76 15.74
CA ASN A 118 4.61 0.59 15.74
C ASN A 118 3.83 0.84 14.44
N SER A 119 2.58 0.38 14.43
CA SER A 119 1.66 0.53 13.30
C SER A 119 1.11 1.94 13.17
N SER A 120 1.29 2.77 14.20
CA SER A 120 0.81 4.14 14.26
C SER A 120 1.74 5.10 13.53
N GLU A 121 3.05 4.87 13.54
CA GLU A 121 4.04 5.79 12.95
C GLU A 121 4.99 5.13 11.97
N GLY A 122 5.20 3.81 12.11
CA GLY A 122 6.16 3.08 11.28
C GLY A 122 5.73 3.03 9.82
N LEU A 123 6.66 3.36 8.93
CA LEU A 123 6.52 3.29 7.48
C LEU A 123 7.58 2.36 6.92
N TRP A 124 7.24 1.55 5.94
CA TRP A 124 8.28 0.95 5.11
C TRP A 124 8.79 2.01 4.14
N ILE A 125 10.09 2.26 4.14
CA ILE A 125 10.72 3.31 3.33
C ILE A 125 11.86 2.68 2.53
N ALA A 126 11.69 2.59 1.22
CA ALA A 126 12.75 2.23 0.28
C ALA A 126 13.35 3.49 -0.34
N ASN A 127 14.48 3.92 0.22
CA ASN A 127 15.26 5.06 -0.26
C ASN A 127 16.51 4.56 -0.98
N PHE A 128 16.54 4.70 -2.31
CA PHE A 128 17.64 4.20 -3.14
C PHE A 128 18.87 5.12 -3.16
N SER A 129 18.75 6.34 -2.66
CA SER A 129 19.83 7.34 -2.73
C SER A 129 20.93 7.12 -1.71
N GLY A 130 20.62 6.50 -0.57
CA GLY A 130 21.47 6.51 0.63
C GLY A 130 21.62 7.89 1.28
N GLU A 131 21.04 8.94 0.69
CA GLU A 131 21.05 10.31 1.21
C GLU A 131 19.87 10.54 2.18
N PRO A 132 19.93 11.58 3.02
CA PRO A 132 18.79 11.97 3.86
C PRO A 132 17.52 12.23 3.05
N LEU A 133 16.35 11.94 3.63
CA LEU A 133 15.04 12.06 2.96
C LEU A 133 14.76 13.49 2.43
N GLN A 134 15.36 14.52 3.02
CA GLN A 134 15.30 15.91 2.58
C GLN A 134 15.90 16.15 1.19
N LYS A 135 16.70 15.21 0.68
CA LYS A 135 17.33 15.28 -0.65
C LYS A 135 16.62 14.39 -1.67
N ALA A 136 15.50 13.76 -1.29
CA ALA A 136 14.71 12.95 -2.21
C ALA A 136 14.21 13.80 -3.39
N GLY A 137 14.18 13.20 -4.57
CA GLY A 137 13.58 13.81 -5.77
C GLY A 137 12.06 13.74 -5.74
N GLY A 138 11.51 12.80 -4.98
CA GLY A 138 10.09 12.61 -4.74
C GLY A 138 9.82 11.42 -3.83
N VAL A 139 8.67 11.44 -3.15
CA VAL A 139 8.21 10.35 -2.27
C VAL A 139 6.92 9.78 -2.83
N ALA A 140 6.92 8.52 -3.27
CA ALA A 140 5.75 7.83 -3.78
C ALA A 140 5.11 6.94 -2.67
N TRP A 141 3.81 7.06 -2.46
CA TRP A 141 3.07 6.45 -1.36
C TRP A 141 2.14 5.34 -1.83
N PHE A 142 2.19 4.22 -1.12
CA PHE A 142 1.44 3.00 -1.45
C PHE A 142 0.82 2.41 -0.18
N GLU A 143 -0.25 1.63 -0.36
CA GLU A 143 -0.85 0.88 0.74
C GLU A 143 -0.01 -0.34 1.14
N SER A 144 0.80 -0.85 0.21
CA SER A 144 1.73 -1.93 0.51
C SER A 144 3.06 -1.87 -0.21
N ALA A 145 4.06 -2.54 0.36
CA ALA A 145 5.38 -2.64 -0.26
C ALA A 145 5.34 -3.44 -1.58
N TYR A 146 4.40 -4.38 -1.73
CA TYR A 146 4.19 -5.05 -3.02
C TYR A 146 3.70 -4.10 -4.10
N ASP A 147 2.81 -3.16 -3.77
CA ASP A 147 2.30 -2.17 -4.73
C ASP A 147 3.40 -1.21 -5.15
N ALA A 148 4.24 -0.79 -4.22
CA ALA A 148 5.44 0.00 -4.50
C ALA A 148 6.41 -0.72 -5.45
N MET A 149 6.71 -2.00 -5.19
CA MET A 149 7.56 -2.82 -6.05
C MET A 149 6.93 -3.05 -7.43
N ALA A 150 5.61 -3.23 -7.49
CA ALA A 150 4.88 -3.40 -8.74
C ALA A 150 4.90 -2.12 -9.59
N PHE A 151 4.65 -0.96 -8.96
CA PHE A 151 4.79 0.35 -9.57
C PHE A 151 6.20 0.54 -10.16
N TYR A 152 7.25 0.20 -9.41
CA TYR A 152 8.62 0.27 -9.89
C TYR A 152 8.82 -0.62 -11.12
N GLN A 153 8.30 -1.84 -11.11
CA GLN A 153 8.43 -2.78 -12.22
C GLN A 153 7.73 -2.29 -13.49
N ILE A 154 6.49 -1.78 -13.36
CA ILE A 154 5.71 -1.22 -14.47
C ILE A 154 6.46 -0.04 -15.13
N HIS A 155 7.03 0.84 -14.30
CA HIS A 155 7.71 2.06 -14.77
C HIS A 155 9.23 1.89 -14.93
N ARG A 156 9.75 0.66 -14.89
CA ARG A 156 11.20 0.40 -14.86
C ARG A 156 11.96 1.03 -16.01
N ASN A 157 11.38 1.02 -17.21
CA ASN A 157 12.01 1.66 -18.38
C ASN A 157 12.17 3.18 -18.14
N GLY A 158 11.14 3.84 -17.60
CA GLY A 158 11.23 5.26 -17.23
C GLY A 158 12.32 5.53 -16.20
N PHE A 159 12.46 4.67 -15.17
CA PHE A 159 13.54 4.77 -14.19
C PHE A 159 14.92 4.51 -14.78
N ARG A 160 15.05 3.55 -15.70
CA ARG A 160 16.31 3.24 -16.39
C ARG A 160 16.75 4.40 -17.26
N ASP A 161 15.82 5.01 -17.98
CA ASP A 161 16.10 6.09 -18.93
C ASP A 161 16.31 7.43 -18.18
N ASN A 162 15.93 7.51 -16.90
CA ASN A 162 16.14 8.66 -16.01
C ASN A 162 16.85 8.23 -14.70
N PRO A 163 18.15 7.89 -14.75
CA PRO A 163 18.85 7.31 -13.59
C PRO A 163 18.92 8.24 -12.38
N ASP A 164 18.95 9.55 -12.57
CA ASP A 164 18.91 10.51 -11.46
C ASP A 164 17.56 10.52 -10.74
N LEU A 165 16.46 10.34 -11.48
CA LEU A 165 15.13 10.17 -10.89
C LEU A 165 15.07 8.87 -10.10
N SER A 166 15.56 7.76 -10.67
CA SER A 166 15.58 6.45 -10.02
C SER A 166 16.36 6.49 -8.69
N LYS A 167 17.57 7.06 -8.70
CA LYS A 167 18.42 7.15 -7.50
C LYS A 167 17.81 8.02 -6.42
N LYS A 168 17.06 9.07 -6.78
CA LYS A 168 16.48 10.02 -5.82
C LYS A 168 15.03 9.69 -5.44
N SER A 169 14.45 8.63 -5.99
CA SER A 169 13.08 8.22 -5.67
C SER A 169 13.03 7.50 -4.32
N VAL A 170 12.03 7.84 -3.52
CA VAL A 170 11.71 7.15 -2.28
C VAL A 170 10.34 6.51 -2.42
N PHE A 171 10.24 5.21 -2.14
CA PHE A 171 8.98 4.48 -2.13
C PHE A 171 8.56 4.20 -0.69
N VAL A 172 7.27 4.40 -0.41
CA VAL A 172 6.73 4.32 0.95
C VAL A 172 5.52 3.42 0.98
N SER A 173 5.48 2.49 1.93
CA SER A 173 4.28 1.73 2.27
C SER A 173 3.81 2.06 3.68
N THR A 174 2.50 2.27 3.80
CA THR A 174 1.79 2.43 5.09
C THR A 174 1.46 1.08 5.74
N GLY A 175 1.66 -0.03 5.00
CA GLY A 175 1.36 -1.39 5.43
C GLY A 175 -0.14 -1.65 5.64
N GLY A 176 -1.00 -0.93 4.90
CA GLY A 176 -2.46 -0.89 5.05
C GLY A 176 -2.97 0.54 5.16
N THR A 177 -4.05 0.76 5.90
CA THR A 177 -4.65 2.07 6.11
C THR A 177 -3.65 3.10 6.67
N PRO A 178 -3.43 4.24 5.99
CA PRO A 178 -2.54 5.28 6.47
C PRO A 178 -3.08 5.95 7.75
N THR A 179 -2.19 6.09 8.73
CA THR A 179 -2.47 6.82 9.97
C THR A 179 -2.09 8.29 9.83
N ASP A 180 -2.66 9.13 10.69
CA ASP A 180 -2.31 10.55 10.75
C ASP A 180 -0.84 10.73 11.08
N MET A 181 -0.32 9.93 12.01
CA MET A 181 1.05 10.06 12.49
C MET A 181 2.09 9.58 11.47
N GLN A 182 1.78 8.58 10.64
CA GLN A 182 2.62 8.23 9.49
C GLN A 182 2.77 9.40 8.52
N ILE A 183 1.64 10.02 8.14
CA ILE A 183 1.61 11.14 7.18
C ILE A 183 2.34 12.34 7.77
N ARG A 184 1.97 12.76 8.99
CA ARG A 184 2.61 13.89 9.69
C ARG A 184 4.11 13.65 9.92
N GLY A 185 4.47 12.42 10.29
CA GLY A 185 5.85 12.02 10.51
C GLY A 185 6.71 12.24 9.28
N MET A 186 6.28 11.75 8.11
CA MET A 186 7.02 11.95 6.87
C MET A 186 7.02 13.41 6.44
N LEU A 187 5.87 14.09 6.40
CA LEU A 187 5.78 15.50 5.97
C LEU A 187 6.63 16.43 6.83
N SER A 188 6.81 16.13 8.13
CA SER A 188 7.69 16.91 9.00
C SER A 188 9.18 16.80 8.64
N VAL A 189 9.58 15.73 7.95
CA VAL A 189 10.97 15.48 7.54
C VAL A 189 11.20 15.89 6.09
N THR A 190 10.16 15.87 5.26
CA THR A 190 10.22 16.18 3.82
C THR A 190 9.26 17.30 3.37
N PRO A 191 9.17 18.44 4.09
CA PRO A 191 8.14 19.46 3.80
C PRO A 191 8.25 20.09 2.41
N ASP A 192 9.45 20.11 1.83
CA ASP A 192 9.75 20.72 0.53
C ASP A 192 9.76 19.72 -0.64
N ILE A 193 9.54 18.44 -0.36
CA ILE A 193 9.60 17.37 -1.37
C ILE A 193 8.23 17.18 -2.03
N ASN A 194 8.22 16.73 -3.28
CA ASN A 194 6.99 16.32 -3.94
C ASN A 194 6.55 14.93 -3.43
N HIS A 195 5.31 14.83 -2.96
CA HIS A 195 4.66 13.61 -2.54
C HIS A 195 3.68 13.14 -3.63
N TYR A 196 3.85 11.91 -4.10
CA TYR A 196 3.03 11.27 -5.12
C TYR A 196 2.16 10.20 -4.43
N LEU A 197 0.85 10.41 -4.42
CA LEU A 197 -0.12 9.52 -3.79
C LEU A 197 -0.55 8.46 -4.81
N CYS A 198 -0.10 7.22 -4.60
CA CYS A 198 -0.33 6.08 -5.48
C CYS A 198 -1.19 5.02 -4.75
N PHE A 199 -2.18 5.44 -3.96
CA PHE A 199 -3.09 4.54 -3.25
C PHE A 199 -4.00 3.76 -4.22
N ASP A 200 -4.67 2.74 -3.69
CA ASP A 200 -5.53 1.87 -4.48
C ASP A 200 -6.71 2.66 -5.07
N ASN A 201 -7.27 2.17 -6.18
CA ASN A 201 -8.40 2.83 -6.83
C ASN A 201 -9.75 2.50 -6.19
N ASP A 202 -9.78 1.75 -5.08
CA ASP A 202 -11.03 1.44 -4.37
C ASP A 202 -11.53 2.61 -3.52
N SER A 203 -12.66 2.42 -2.83
CA SER A 203 -13.26 3.48 -2.01
C SER A 203 -12.32 3.92 -0.87
N ALA A 204 -11.59 2.98 -0.26
CA ALA A 204 -10.70 3.29 0.85
C ALA A 204 -9.49 4.09 0.36
N GLY A 205 -8.87 3.68 -0.75
CA GLY A 205 -7.72 4.41 -1.33
C GLY A 205 -8.07 5.85 -1.70
N ARG A 206 -9.28 6.12 -2.21
CA ARG A 206 -9.77 7.48 -2.46
C ARG A 206 -9.91 8.32 -1.19
N GLU A 207 -10.41 7.73 -0.11
CA GLU A 207 -10.48 8.40 1.20
C GLU A 207 -9.09 8.65 1.78
N PHE A 208 -8.11 7.77 1.51
CA PHE A 208 -6.72 7.97 1.92
C PHE A 208 -6.08 9.18 1.24
N VAL A 209 -6.38 9.42 -0.03
CA VAL A 209 -5.96 10.65 -0.73
C VAL A 209 -6.51 11.90 -0.03
N LYS A 210 -7.83 11.94 0.21
CA LYS A 210 -8.49 13.08 0.89
C LYS A 210 -7.89 13.33 2.27
N LYS A 211 -7.71 12.25 3.05
CA LYS A 211 -7.08 12.29 4.37
C LYS A 211 -5.67 12.87 4.31
N PHE A 212 -4.86 12.42 3.35
CA PHE A 212 -3.49 12.91 3.17
C PHE A 212 -3.48 14.40 2.87
N GLN A 213 -4.31 14.84 1.92
CA GLN A 213 -4.41 16.25 1.53
C GLN A 213 -4.84 17.13 2.71
N ALA A 214 -5.86 16.71 3.48
CA ALA A 214 -6.31 17.45 4.66
C ALA A 214 -5.23 17.55 5.74
N ILE A 215 -4.45 16.49 5.97
CA ILE A 215 -3.33 16.54 6.91
C ILE A 215 -2.24 17.48 6.40
N ALA A 216 -1.87 17.40 5.12
CA ALA A 216 -0.87 18.26 4.52
C ALA A 216 -1.26 19.74 4.59
N GLU A 217 -2.52 20.06 4.31
CA GLU A 217 -3.09 21.40 4.47
C GLU A 217 -3.01 21.87 5.93
N SER A 218 -3.38 21.02 6.89
CA SER A 218 -3.27 21.34 8.33
C SER A 218 -1.83 21.59 8.81
N MET A 219 -0.84 21.10 8.05
CA MET A 219 0.58 21.30 8.30
C MET A 219 1.18 22.45 7.47
N HIS A 220 0.34 23.19 6.73
CA HIS A 220 0.76 24.26 5.82
C HIS A 220 1.76 23.80 4.74
N ILE A 221 1.67 22.55 4.32
CA ILE A 221 2.42 22.05 3.16
C ILE A 221 1.75 22.58 1.90
N ASN A 222 2.54 23.14 0.98
CA ASN A 222 2.03 23.65 -0.29
C ASN A 222 1.33 22.52 -1.07
N SER A 223 0.09 22.75 -1.47
CA SER A 223 -0.73 21.78 -2.23
C SER A 223 -0.06 21.30 -3.52
N ASP A 224 0.76 22.12 -4.17
CA ASP A 224 1.49 21.76 -5.40
C ASP A 224 2.52 20.64 -5.18
N ARG A 225 2.89 20.40 -3.92
CA ARG A 225 3.75 19.30 -3.50
C ARG A 225 3.00 17.99 -3.35
N ILE A 226 1.66 18.00 -3.22
CA ILE A 226 0.86 16.80 -3.01
C ILE A 226 0.14 16.44 -4.32
N LYS A 227 0.63 15.40 -5.00
CA LYS A 227 0.19 15.00 -6.34
C LYS A 227 -0.46 13.64 -6.29
N VAL A 228 -1.67 13.51 -6.81
CA VAL A 228 -2.29 12.20 -7.02
C VAL A 228 -1.69 11.60 -8.28
N PHE A 229 -1.16 10.38 -8.18
CA PHE A 229 -0.70 9.60 -9.32
C PHE A 229 -1.69 8.46 -9.55
N PRO A 230 -2.68 8.65 -10.44
CA PRO A 230 -3.79 7.72 -10.56
C PRO A 230 -3.33 6.41 -11.22
N LEU A 231 -3.83 5.30 -10.68
CA LEU A 231 -3.78 4.00 -11.33
C LEU A 231 -4.88 3.94 -12.42
N MET A 232 -4.66 3.18 -13.51
CA MET A 232 -5.72 2.99 -14.51
C MET A 232 -7.00 2.45 -13.85
N PRO A 233 -8.19 3.01 -14.13
CA PRO A 233 -9.41 2.66 -13.40
C PRO A 233 -9.80 1.18 -13.49
N CYS A 234 -9.34 0.45 -14.50
CA CYS A 234 -9.65 -0.98 -14.63
C CYS A 234 -8.93 -1.88 -13.63
N TYR A 235 -7.91 -1.36 -12.94
CA TYR A 235 -7.14 -2.08 -11.94
C TYR A 235 -7.46 -1.54 -10.54
N LYS A 236 -7.61 -2.47 -9.59
CA LYS A 236 -7.86 -2.14 -8.19
C LYS A 236 -6.60 -1.59 -7.53
N ASP A 237 -5.48 -2.29 -7.67
CA ASP A 237 -4.19 -1.94 -7.09
C ASP A 237 -3.04 -2.11 -8.10
N TRP A 238 -1.83 -1.69 -7.71
CA TRP A 238 -0.66 -1.76 -8.59
C TRP A 238 -0.20 -3.19 -8.87
N ASN A 239 -0.47 -4.14 -7.97
CA ASN A 239 -0.13 -5.54 -8.18
C ASN A 239 -1.05 -6.20 -9.21
N ASP A 240 -2.33 -5.87 -9.19
CA ASP A 240 -3.31 -6.26 -10.21
C ASP A 240 -2.93 -5.66 -11.57
N ALA A 241 -2.53 -4.39 -11.60
CA ALA A 241 -2.02 -3.75 -12.82
C ALA A 241 -0.80 -4.47 -13.40
N LEU A 242 0.16 -4.85 -12.55
CA LEU A 242 1.34 -5.59 -12.97
C LEU A 242 0.97 -6.98 -13.54
N LEU A 243 -0.04 -7.61 -12.98
CA LEU A 243 -0.51 -8.93 -13.41
C LEU A 243 -1.50 -8.87 -14.58
N GLY A 244 -1.93 -7.67 -14.99
CA GLY A 244 -3.00 -7.50 -15.98
C GLY A 244 -4.36 -8.04 -15.51
N LYS A 245 -4.61 -8.07 -14.19
CA LYS A 245 -5.82 -8.65 -13.60
C LYS A 245 -6.88 -7.56 -13.41
N THR A 246 -8.01 -7.73 -14.08
CA THR A 246 -9.22 -6.97 -13.81
C THR A 246 -10.22 -7.86 -13.04
N SER A 247 -11.14 -7.24 -12.30
CA SER A 247 -12.22 -7.94 -11.60
C SER A 247 -13.55 -7.28 -11.97
N GLU A 248 -14.52 -8.08 -12.44
CA GLU A 248 -15.87 -7.58 -12.75
C GLU A 248 -16.54 -6.96 -11.53
N GLU A 249 -16.40 -7.58 -10.35
CA GLU A 249 -16.91 -7.06 -9.08
C GLU A 249 -16.30 -5.69 -8.76
N TYR A 250 -14.99 -5.54 -8.97
CA TYR A 250 -14.32 -4.27 -8.77
C TYR A 250 -14.78 -3.22 -9.79
N LEU A 251 -14.84 -3.57 -11.08
CA LEU A 251 -15.30 -2.68 -12.14
C LEU A 251 -16.75 -2.21 -11.90
N ASP A 252 -17.62 -3.11 -11.43
CA ASP A 252 -18.99 -2.76 -11.05
C ASP A 252 -19.01 -1.82 -9.84
N SER A 253 -18.12 -2.02 -8.86
CA SER A 253 -18.01 -1.17 -7.67
C SER A 253 -17.56 0.28 -7.96
N ILE A 254 -16.96 0.53 -9.13
CA ILE A 254 -16.47 1.85 -9.53
C ILE A 254 -17.22 2.44 -10.73
N LYS A 255 -18.23 1.75 -11.27
CA LYS A 255 -18.93 2.17 -12.50
C LYS A 255 -19.51 3.58 -12.42
N ASP A 256 -20.02 3.96 -11.24
CA ASP A 256 -20.59 5.27 -10.98
C ASP A 256 -19.54 6.33 -10.62
N ALA A 257 -18.31 5.90 -10.31
CA ALA A 257 -17.17 6.77 -10.02
C ALA A 257 -16.35 7.11 -11.28
N ILE A 258 -16.45 6.29 -12.34
CA ILE A 258 -15.84 6.57 -13.64
C ILE A 258 -16.81 7.41 -14.45
N ILE A 259 -16.53 8.70 -14.59
CA ILE A 259 -17.27 9.57 -15.51
C ILE A 259 -16.81 9.26 -16.94
N PRO A 260 -17.68 8.78 -17.84
CA PRO A 260 -17.30 8.56 -19.23
C PRO A 260 -16.85 9.87 -19.88
N LEU A 261 -15.81 9.80 -20.71
CA LEU A 261 -15.43 10.91 -21.59
C LEU A 261 -16.64 11.26 -22.47
N GLY A 262 -17.28 12.40 -22.19
CA GLY A 262 -18.48 12.88 -22.90
C GLY A 262 -19.74 13.00 -22.05
N ALA A 263 -19.73 12.59 -20.77
CA ALA A 263 -20.85 12.88 -19.88
C ALA A 263 -20.91 14.40 -19.60
N PRO A 264 -22.08 15.07 -19.75
CA PRO A 264 -22.23 16.46 -19.35
C PRO A 264 -21.88 16.61 -17.86
N LEU A 265 -21.02 17.56 -17.51
CA LEU A 265 -20.85 17.96 -16.11
C LEU A 265 -22.20 18.48 -15.61
N GLY A 266 -22.93 17.64 -14.88
CA GLY A 266 -24.27 17.94 -14.39
C GLY A 266 -24.25 19.17 -13.50
N THR A 267 -24.96 20.21 -13.93
CA THR A 267 -25.29 21.38 -13.13
C THR A 267 -26.15 20.96 -11.95
N THR A 268 -25.68 21.21 -10.74
CA THR A 268 -26.47 21.15 -9.53
C THR A 268 -27.55 22.24 -9.54
N GLY A 269 -28.82 21.84 -9.40
CA GLY A 269 -29.84 22.64 -8.73
C GLY A 269 -31.00 23.15 -9.60
N TYR A 270 -32.19 22.93 -9.05
CA TYR A 270 -33.52 23.46 -9.37
C TYR A 270 -34.39 22.73 -10.41
N ALA A 271 -35.44 22.13 -9.85
CA ALA A 271 -36.61 21.63 -10.55
C ALA A 271 -37.33 22.73 -11.33
N THR A 272 -37.85 22.36 -12.50
CA THR A 272 -39.24 22.65 -12.90
C THR A 272 -39.65 21.67 -13.99
N ASP A 273 -40.81 21.04 -13.78
CA ASP A 273 -41.58 20.35 -14.80
C ASP A 273 -41.77 21.22 -16.04
N LYS A 274 -41.63 20.62 -17.22
CA LYS A 274 -42.57 20.76 -18.33
C LYS A 274 -42.28 19.73 -19.42
N GLU A 275 -43.32 19.00 -19.75
CA GLU A 275 -43.47 18.20 -20.96
C GLU A 275 -43.20 19.07 -22.20
N GLU A 276 -42.51 18.51 -23.19
CA GLU A 276 -42.87 18.73 -24.60
C GLU A 276 -42.31 17.60 -25.48
N GLU A 277 -43.24 16.87 -26.10
CA GLU A 277 -43.00 16.03 -27.27
C GLU A 277 -42.33 16.85 -28.39
N HIS A 278 -41.33 16.28 -29.08
CA HIS A 278 -41.47 15.82 -30.47
C HIS A 278 -40.13 15.57 -31.21
N ARG A 279 -40.13 14.47 -31.95
CA ARG A 279 -39.52 14.23 -33.29
C ARG A 279 -38.00 14.04 -33.42
N GLN A 280 -37.66 12.77 -33.71
CA GLN A 280 -36.55 12.38 -34.58
C GLN A 280 -36.65 13.07 -35.96
N PRO A 281 -35.51 13.24 -36.68
CA PRO A 281 -35.23 12.26 -37.72
C PRO A 281 -33.77 11.81 -37.85
N ASN A 282 -33.63 10.55 -38.31
CA ASN A 282 -32.46 9.94 -38.92
C ASN A 282 -31.71 10.85 -39.90
N ILE A 283 -30.38 10.83 -39.89
CA ILE A 283 -29.57 10.80 -41.13
C ILE A 283 -28.30 9.95 -40.90
N HIS A 284 -28.18 8.88 -41.70
CA HIS A 284 -26.94 8.16 -42.00
C HIS A 284 -26.02 9.02 -42.89
N ARG A 285 -24.73 9.11 -42.53
CA ARG A 285 -23.62 8.77 -43.42
C ARG A 285 -22.31 8.65 -42.65
#